data_AF-A0A4Q2ZAZ3-F1
#
_entry.id   AF-A0A4Q2ZAZ3-F1
#
_cell.length_a   1.000
_cell.length_b   1.000
_cell.length_c   1.000
_cell.angle_alpha   90.00
_cell.angle_beta   90.00
_cell.angle_gamma   90.00
#
_symmetry.space_group_name_H-M   'P 1'
#
loop_
_entity.id
_entity.type
_entity.pdbx_description
1 polymer ?
#
loop_
_entity_poly.entity_id
_entity_poly.type
_entity_poly.pdbx_seq_one_letter_code
_entity_poly.pdbx_strand_id
1 'polypeptide(L)'
;MHDTNHVAVLDFGSQYTQLIVRRVRELGYFAKLYAIEDFPDIGKPGAIILSGGPKSTSEADAPDLDFEALKAFGVPVLGVCYGMQLLNIKFGGSVKASNRREYGPATLSPASCTGLYEGVSAESQVWMSHSDTVENLPECSVVLAANQHGTPVSLKWDDRFYGIQFHPEVTHSHEGNRILHNFLLTASNLEPFRIDDLKREIIDGIRATVGNKQVVCGVSGGVDSTVLAVLLHEAGVNVRAIYVDHGLMRKNETEEVQSNFHRMGVKIETIDASERFLGALAGVA
;
A
#
# COMPACT_ATOMS: atom_id res chain seq x y z
N MET A 1 -7.58 7.97 17.44
CA MET A 1 -8.38 6.84 16.92
C MET A 1 -8.14 5.64 17.81
N HIS A 2 -9.15 4.82 18.06
CA HIS A 2 -8.89 3.46 18.57
C HIS A 2 -8.61 2.61 17.35
N ASP A 3 -7.36 2.22 17.11
CA ASP A 3 -6.95 1.41 15.96
C ASP A 3 -7.57 0.02 16.04
N THR A 4 -8.83 -0.07 15.63
CA THR A 4 -9.69 -1.25 15.82
C THR A 4 -10.26 -1.65 14.48
N ASN A 5 -10.17 -2.93 14.14
CA ASN A 5 -10.69 -3.55 12.92
C ASN A 5 -10.13 -3.03 11.59
N HIS A 6 -9.14 -2.13 11.59
CA HIS A 6 -8.38 -1.79 10.40
C HIS A 6 -7.58 -3.00 9.87
N VAL A 7 -7.18 -2.94 8.61
CA VAL A 7 -6.22 -3.88 8.01
C VAL A 7 -4.81 -3.38 8.27
N ALA A 8 -4.03 -4.12 9.06
CA ALA A 8 -2.62 -3.81 9.31
C ALA A 8 -1.75 -4.42 8.21
N VAL A 9 -0.96 -3.59 7.53
CA VAL A 9 0.03 -4.04 6.54
C VAL A 9 1.41 -3.85 7.15
N LEU A 10 2.13 -4.95 7.41
CA LEU A 10 3.49 -4.93 7.92
C LEU A 10 4.48 -4.91 6.75
N ASP A 11 5.38 -3.93 6.73
CA ASP A 11 6.36 -3.75 5.68
C ASP A 11 7.68 -4.49 5.94
N PHE A 12 8.01 -5.45 5.08
CA PHE A 12 9.30 -6.14 5.06
C PHE A 12 10.28 -5.56 4.02
N GLY A 13 9.97 -4.37 3.48
CA GLY A 13 10.83 -3.63 2.55
C GLY A 13 10.47 -3.82 1.07
N SER A 14 9.27 -4.32 0.76
CA SER A 14 8.81 -4.44 -0.63
C SER A 14 8.56 -3.07 -1.25
N GLN A 15 9.02 -2.91 -2.49
CA GLN A 15 8.69 -1.76 -3.33
C GLN A 15 7.18 -1.57 -3.60
N TYR A 16 6.37 -2.61 -3.36
CA TYR A 16 4.93 -2.62 -3.61
C TYR A 16 4.08 -2.51 -2.35
N THR A 17 4.65 -2.39 -1.14
CA THR A 17 3.85 -2.42 0.10
C THR A 17 2.80 -1.29 0.15
N GLN A 18 3.14 -0.10 -0.33
CA GLN A 18 2.20 1.02 -0.46
C GLN A 18 1.03 0.71 -1.41
N LEU A 19 1.25 -0.12 -2.44
CA LEU A 19 0.18 -0.55 -3.34
C LEU A 19 -0.79 -1.49 -2.65
N ILE A 20 -0.34 -2.37 -1.75
CA ILE A 20 -1.24 -3.23 -0.95
C ILE A 20 -2.21 -2.35 -0.16
N VAL A 21 -1.70 -1.36 0.59
CA VAL A 21 -2.53 -0.42 1.36
C VAL A 21 -3.53 0.30 0.47
N ARG A 22 -3.08 0.77 -0.69
CA ARG A 22 -3.94 1.42 -1.68
C ARG A 22 -5.05 0.47 -2.19
N ARG A 23 -4.73 -0.78 -2.55
CA ARG A 23 -5.73 -1.74 -3.03
C ARG A 23 -6.76 -2.08 -1.95
N VAL A 24 -6.34 -2.26 -0.70
CA VAL A 24 -7.27 -2.50 0.41
C VAL A 24 -8.25 -1.32 0.58
N ARG A 25 -7.75 -0.08 0.46
CA ARG A 25 -8.59 1.14 0.49
C ARG A 25 -9.52 1.24 -0.71
N GLU A 26 -9.05 0.92 -1.91
CA GLU A 26 -9.88 0.85 -3.13
C GLU A 26 -10.97 -0.22 -3.03
N LEU A 27 -10.73 -1.30 -2.28
CA LEU A 27 -11.71 -2.34 -1.95
C LEU A 27 -12.65 -1.94 -0.80
N GLY A 28 -12.52 -0.72 -0.27
CA GLY A 28 -13.47 -0.14 0.69
C GLY A 28 -13.14 -0.39 2.16
N TYR A 29 -11.93 -0.84 2.49
CA TYR A 29 -11.52 -1.10 3.88
C TYR A 29 -10.37 -0.20 4.32
N PHE A 30 -10.39 0.23 5.58
CA PHE A 30 -9.34 1.07 6.13
C PHE A 30 -8.09 0.24 6.36
N ALA A 31 -6.96 0.74 5.85
CA ALA A 31 -5.66 0.09 5.93
C ALA A 31 -4.60 1.06 6.40
N LYS A 32 -3.71 0.56 7.26
CA LYS A 32 -2.53 1.27 7.76
C LYS A 32 -1.27 0.48 7.45
N LEU A 33 -0.22 1.22 7.11
CA LEU A 33 1.12 0.68 6.92
C LEU A 33 1.89 0.79 8.24
N TYR A 34 2.59 -0.26 8.62
CA TYR A 34 3.46 -0.30 9.78
C TYR A 34 4.84 -0.79 9.38
N ALA A 35 5.87 -0.21 9.96
CA ALA A 35 7.19 -0.82 9.93
C ALA A 35 7.18 -2.08 10.82
N ILE A 36 8.12 -3.01 10.60
CA ILE A 36 8.17 -4.24 11.39
C ILE A 36 8.45 -3.95 12.87
N GLU A 37 9.19 -2.89 13.17
CA GLU A 37 9.49 -2.44 14.52
C GLU A 37 8.25 -1.97 15.28
N ASP A 38 7.22 -1.50 14.56
CA ASP A 38 5.95 -1.04 15.14
C ASP A 38 4.96 -2.19 15.39
N PHE A 39 5.32 -3.44 15.05
CA PHE A 39 4.45 -4.61 15.20
C PHE A 39 3.77 -4.76 16.58
N PRO A 40 4.46 -4.49 17.72
CA PRO A 40 3.82 -4.54 19.03
C PRO A 40 2.70 -3.50 19.24
N ASP A 41 2.74 -2.40 18.49
CA ASP A 41 1.90 -1.21 18.69
C ASP A 41 0.83 -1.03 17.60
N ILE A 42 0.56 -2.06 16.78
CA ILE A 42 -0.44 -2.01 15.70
C ILE A 42 -1.91 -1.98 16.18
N GLY A 43 -2.16 -1.93 17.48
CA GLY A 43 -3.51 -1.86 18.05
C GLY A 43 -4.29 -3.18 17.96
N LYS A 44 -5.54 -3.13 17.49
CA LYS A 44 -6.46 -4.28 17.37
C LYS A 44 -6.91 -4.44 15.91
N PRO A 45 -6.04 -4.91 15.00
CA PRO A 45 -6.40 -5.08 13.60
C PRO A 45 -7.50 -6.13 13.43
N GLY A 46 -8.28 -6.00 12.35
CA GLY A 46 -9.27 -7.00 11.94
C GLY A 46 -8.73 -8.01 10.94
N ALA A 47 -7.61 -7.67 10.28
CA ALA A 47 -6.81 -8.55 9.43
C ALA A 47 -5.37 -8.03 9.36
N ILE A 48 -4.42 -8.92 9.10
CA ILE A 48 -3.00 -8.57 8.96
C ILE A 48 -2.50 -9.03 7.58
N ILE A 49 -1.71 -8.19 6.90
CA ILE A 49 -1.02 -8.54 5.68
C ILE A 49 0.48 -8.36 5.90
N LEU A 50 1.24 -9.45 5.71
CA LEU A 50 2.70 -9.45 5.75
C LEU A 50 3.20 -9.22 4.32
N SER A 51 3.86 -8.09 4.07
CA SER A 51 4.29 -7.74 2.72
C SER A 51 5.46 -8.59 2.22
N GLY A 52 5.83 -8.38 0.95
CA GLY A 52 7.08 -8.91 0.41
C GLY A 52 8.31 -8.17 0.96
N GLY A 53 9.48 -8.66 0.60
CA GLY A 53 10.75 -8.02 0.94
C GLY A 53 11.84 -8.46 -0.04
N PRO A 54 12.91 -7.67 -0.20
CA PRO A 54 14.00 -7.97 -1.11
C PRO A 54 14.98 -9.02 -0.55
N LYS A 55 14.97 -9.22 0.77
CA LYS A 55 15.88 -10.13 1.48
C LYS A 55 15.40 -11.57 1.41
N SER A 56 16.33 -12.52 1.40
CA SER A 56 16.02 -13.92 1.66
C SER A 56 15.72 -14.13 3.15
N THR A 57 14.77 -15.00 3.47
CA THR A 57 14.51 -15.42 4.87
C THR A 57 15.66 -16.23 5.47
N SER A 58 16.64 -16.65 4.67
CA SER A 58 17.84 -17.36 5.11
C SER A 58 19.00 -16.44 5.55
N GLU A 59 18.90 -15.13 5.30
CA GLU A 59 19.91 -14.15 5.70
C GLU A 59 19.89 -13.91 7.22
N ALA A 60 21.05 -13.64 7.82
CA ALA A 60 21.18 -13.49 9.27
C ALA A 60 20.45 -12.25 9.83
N ASP A 61 20.27 -11.23 8.99
CA ASP A 61 19.58 -9.97 9.29
C ASP A 61 18.23 -9.88 8.55
N ALA A 62 17.67 -11.03 8.18
CA ALA A 62 16.35 -11.14 7.59
C ALA A 62 15.28 -10.67 8.60
N PRO A 63 14.39 -9.74 8.21
CA PRO A 63 13.31 -9.26 9.05
C PRO A 63 12.43 -10.39 9.61
N ASP A 64 12.29 -10.47 10.92
CA ASP A 64 11.49 -11.50 11.57
C ASP A 64 10.32 -10.90 12.36
N LEU A 65 9.36 -11.74 12.75
CA LEU A 65 8.24 -11.39 13.60
C LEU A 65 8.00 -12.45 14.67
N ASP A 66 7.49 -12.02 15.84
CA ASP A 66 7.05 -12.93 16.89
C ASP A 66 5.75 -13.63 16.49
N PHE A 67 5.84 -14.93 16.25
CA PHE A 67 4.73 -15.73 15.75
C PHE A 67 3.64 -16.01 16.80
N GLU A 68 4.01 -16.10 18.09
CA GLU A 68 3.01 -16.24 19.14
C GLU A 68 2.20 -14.94 19.29
N ALA A 69 2.87 -13.79 19.22
CA ALA A 69 2.21 -12.49 19.19
C ALA A 69 1.29 -12.36 17.96
N LEU A 70 1.74 -12.79 16.78
CA LEU A 70 0.90 -12.78 15.57
C LEU A 70 -0.36 -13.64 15.74
N LYS A 71 -0.22 -14.86 16.28
CA LYS A 71 -1.35 -15.75 16.56
C LYS A 71 -2.31 -15.19 17.62
N ALA A 72 -1.79 -14.45 18.61
CA ALA A 72 -2.56 -13.89 19.70
C ALA A 72 -3.59 -12.84 19.25
N PHE A 73 -3.39 -12.17 18.10
CA PHE A 73 -4.41 -11.29 17.53
C PHE A 73 -5.70 -12.02 17.15
N GLY A 74 -5.62 -13.30 16.81
CA GLY A 74 -6.81 -14.10 16.51
C GLY A 74 -7.52 -13.76 15.19
N VAL A 75 -6.88 -12.99 14.30
CA VAL A 75 -7.46 -12.52 13.03
C VAL A 75 -6.83 -13.17 11.81
N PRO A 76 -7.45 -13.10 10.62
CA PRO A 76 -6.85 -13.60 9.38
C PRO A 76 -5.55 -12.88 9.03
N VAL A 77 -4.60 -13.64 8.50
CA VAL A 77 -3.28 -13.18 8.08
C VAL A 77 -2.99 -13.64 6.66
N LEU A 78 -2.56 -12.71 5.80
CA LEU A 78 -2.07 -13.00 4.45
C LEU A 78 -0.58 -12.68 4.35
N GLY A 79 0.25 -13.68 4.05
CA GLY A 79 1.64 -13.49 3.67
C GLY A 79 1.80 -13.33 2.16
N VAL A 80 2.45 -12.24 1.73
CA VAL A 80 2.76 -11.97 0.32
C VAL A 80 4.26 -12.12 0.09
N CYS A 81 4.65 -13.00 -0.83
CA CYS A 81 6.04 -13.31 -1.16
C CYS A 81 6.89 -13.65 0.09
N TYR A 82 7.71 -12.70 0.56
CA TYR A 82 8.49 -12.85 1.80
C TYR A 82 7.60 -13.21 2.99
N GLY A 83 6.43 -12.57 3.15
CA GLY A 83 5.48 -12.90 4.21
C GLY A 83 4.99 -14.35 4.15
N MET A 84 4.76 -14.91 2.94
CA MET A 84 4.40 -16.33 2.78
C MET A 84 5.55 -17.25 3.19
N GLN A 85 6.77 -16.92 2.80
CA GLN A 85 7.97 -17.68 3.15
C GLN A 85 8.20 -17.70 4.67
N LEU A 86 8.08 -16.53 5.30
CA LEU A 86 8.21 -16.37 6.73
C LEU A 86 7.15 -17.21 7.47
N LEU A 87 5.89 -17.14 7.06
CA LEU A 87 4.84 -17.98 7.62
C LEU A 87 5.17 -19.47 7.48
N ASN A 88 5.63 -19.92 6.30
CA ASN A 88 5.99 -21.32 6.10
C ASN A 88 7.03 -21.79 7.12
N ILE A 89 8.07 -20.99 7.36
CA ILE A 89 9.11 -21.27 8.36
C ILE A 89 8.52 -21.30 9.77
N LYS A 90 7.68 -20.33 10.12
CA LYS A 90 7.04 -20.26 11.46
C LYS A 90 6.10 -21.43 11.75
N PHE A 91 5.51 -22.04 10.72
CA PHE A 91 4.73 -23.27 10.83
C PHE A 91 5.59 -24.55 10.78
N GLY A 92 6.92 -24.45 10.74
CA GLY A 92 7.84 -25.60 10.76
C GLY A 92 8.23 -26.14 9.38
N GLY A 93 7.86 -25.44 8.30
CA GLY A 93 8.35 -25.72 6.96
C GLY A 93 9.75 -25.15 6.70
N SER A 94 10.21 -25.25 5.45
CA SER A 94 11.47 -24.65 5.01
C SER A 94 11.32 -23.98 3.64
N VAL A 95 12.25 -23.07 3.35
CA VAL A 95 12.42 -22.47 2.03
C VAL A 95 13.76 -22.87 1.45
N LYS A 96 13.88 -22.75 0.13
CA LYS A 96 15.15 -22.88 -0.57
C LYS A 96 15.34 -21.73 -1.54
N ALA A 97 16.59 -21.39 -1.80
CA ALA A 97 16.92 -20.57 -2.95
C ALA A 97 16.42 -21.27 -4.22
N SER A 98 15.62 -20.57 -5.02
CA SER A 98 15.18 -21.10 -6.30
C SER A 98 16.33 -21.04 -7.29
N ASN A 99 16.58 -22.15 -7.99
CA ASN A 99 17.54 -22.20 -9.10
C ASN A 99 17.12 -21.30 -10.29
N ARG A 100 15.86 -20.86 -10.31
CA ARG A 100 15.28 -19.92 -11.28
C ARG A 100 14.68 -18.75 -10.52
N ARG A 101 15.25 -17.56 -10.67
CA ARG A 101 14.59 -16.34 -10.20
C ARG A 101 13.37 -16.10 -11.09
N GLU A 102 12.17 -16.35 -10.57
CA GLU A 102 10.92 -16.11 -11.29
C GLU A 102 10.53 -14.64 -11.07
N TYR A 103 11.05 -13.78 -11.95
CA TYR A 103 10.60 -12.40 -12.08
C TYR A 103 9.76 -12.31 -13.34
N GLY A 104 8.45 -12.09 -13.20
CA GLY A 104 7.58 -11.84 -14.33
C GLY A 104 6.24 -12.56 -14.28
N PRO A 105 5.54 -12.60 -15.42
CA PRO A 105 4.21 -13.20 -15.49
C PRO A 105 4.30 -14.72 -15.38
N ALA A 106 3.39 -15.30 -14.60
CA ALA A 106 3.20 -16.74 -14.47
C ALA A 106 1.70 -17.07 -14.54
N THR A 107 1.38 -18.29 -14.96
CA THR A 107 0.02 -18.81 -14.90
C THR A 107 -0.23 -19.37 -13.50
N LEU A 108 -1.32 -18.93 -12.88
CA LEU A 108 -1.83 -19.41 -11.62
C LEU A 108 -2.93 -20.44 -11.89
N SER A 109 -2.79 -21.62 -11.28
CA SER A 109 -3.77 -22.70 -11.33
C SER A 109 -4.29 -23.00 -9.93
N PRO A 110 -5.46 -22.45 -9.54
CA PRO A 110 -6.11 -22.78 -8.29
C PRO A 110 -6.50 -24.26 -8.23
N ALA A 111 -6.32 -24.91 -7.07
CA ALA A 111 -6.78 -26.27 -6.84
C ALA A 111 -8.32 -26.36 -6.81
N SER A 112 -8.98 -25.27 -6.41
CA SER A 112 -10.43 -25.07 -6.54
C SER A 112 -10.75 -23.57 -6.67
N CYS A 113 -11.81 -23.21 -7.39
CA CYS A 113 -12.28 -21.82 -7.53
C CYS A 113 -13.20 -21.43 -6.36
N THR A 114 -12.77 -21.67 -5.12
CA THR A 114 -13.53 -21.35 -3.89
C THR A 114 -12.68 -20.59 -2.88
N GLY A 115 -13.31 -19.95 -1.91
CA GLY A 115 -12.63 -19.23 -0.83
C GLY A 115 -11.76 -18.10 -1.40
N LEU A 116 -10.44 -18.17 -1.20
CA LEU A 116 -9.49 -17.18 -1.71
C LEU A 116 -9.57 -17.01 -3.25
N TYR A 117 -9.97 -18.07 -3.96
CA TYR A 117 -10.06 -18.12 -5.42
C TYR A 117 -11.48 -18.10 -5.96
N GLU A 118 -12.47 -17.74 -5.15
CA GLU A 118 -13.84 -17.53 -5.59
C GLU A 118 -13.89 -16.48 -6.72
N GLY A 119 -14.45 -16.85 -7.87
CA GLY A 119 -14.55 -15.97 -9.04
C GLY A 119 -13.20 -15.63 -9.71
N VAL A 120 -12.16 -16.45 -9.51
CA VAL A 120 -10.87 -16.37 -10.22
C VAL A 120 -10.81 -17.44 -11.30
N SER A 121 -10.26 -17.09 -12.46
CA SER A 121 -10.12 -17.99 -13.60
C SER A 121 -9.16 -19.15 -13.31
N ALA A 122 -9.42 -20.32 -13.91
CA ALA A 122 -8.60 -21.52 -13.69
C ALA A 122 -7.13 -21.40 -14.16
N GLU A 123 -6.87 -20.46 -15.07
CA GLU A 123 -5.54 -20.13 -15.61
C GLU A 123 -5.34 -18.61 -15.60
N SER A 124 -5.44 -17.98 -14.42
CA SER A 124 -5.23 -16.54 -14.27
C SER A 124 -3.74 -16.18 -14.40
N GLN A 125 -3.43 -14.96 -14.84
CA GLN A 125 -2.05 -14.46 -14.82
C GLN A 125 -1.75 -13.76 -13.51
N VAL A 126 -0.60 -14.09 -12.91
CA VAL A 126 -0.06 -13.43 -11.71
C VAL A 126 1.37 -12.94 -11.93
N TRP A 127 1.80 -11.99 -11.11
CA TRP A 127 3.15 -11.44 -11.13
C TRP A 127 4.03 -12.01 -10.03
N MET A 128 5.02 -12.81 -10.44
CA MET A 128 6.01 -13.42 -9.55
C MET A 128 7.21 -12.47 -9.36
N SER A 129 7.71 -12.37 -8.14
CA SER A 129 8.90 -11.56 -7.85
C SER A 129 9.69 -12.11 -6.65
N HIS A 130 10.21 -13.32 -6.79
CA HIS A 130 10.94 -13.96 -5.69
C HIS A 130 12.17 -14.73 -6.17
N SER A 131 13.18 -14.77 -5.29
CA SER A 131 14.39 -15.59 -5.46
C SER A 131 14.27 -16.95 -4.79
N ASP A 132 13.37 -17.09 -3.82
CA ASP A 132 13.25 -18.27 -2.95
C ASP A 132 11.87 -18.88 -3.09
N THR A 133 11.78 -20.19 -2.92
CA THR A 133 10.53 -20.93 -3.01
C THR A 133 10.40 -21.84 -1.79
N VAL A 134 9.17 -22.04 -1.32
CA VAL A 134 8.87 -23.05 -0.28
C VAL A 134 9.30 -24.45 -0.76
N GLU A 135 9.95 -25.22 0.10
CA GLU A 135 10.38 -26.59 -0.21
C GLU A 135 9.63 -27.60 0.65
N ASN A 136 9.89 -27.58 1.96
CA ASN A 136 9.17 -28.43 2.89
C ASN A 136 7.93 -27.70 3.39
N LEU A 137 6.78 -28.30 3.09
CA LEU A 137 5.49 -27.85 3.54
C LEU A 137 5.12 -28.63 4.81
N PRO A 138 4.77 -27.96 5.92
CA PRO A 138 4.37 -28.65 7.14
C PRO A 138 3.06 -29.43 6.91
N GLU A 139 2.81 -30.48 7.70
CA GLU A 139 1.65 -31.37 7.51
C GLU A 139 0.30 -30.64 7.57
N CYS A 140 0.21 -29.52 8.30
CA CYS A 140 -1.00 -28.71 8.39
C CYS A 140 -1.30 -27.90 7.12
N SER A 141 -0.34 -27.78 6.20
CA SER A 141 -0.49 -26.93 5.04
C SER A 141 -1.32 -27.56 3.93
N VAL A 142 -2.17 -26.74 3.32
CA VAL A 142 -2.99 -27.07 2.15
C VAL A 142 -2.54 -26.18 1.00
N VAL A 143 -2.16 -26.80 -0.12
CA VAL A 143 -1.83 -26.07 -1.35
C VAL A 143 -3.13 -25.60 -2.00
N LEU A 144 -3.31 -24.28 -2.10
CA LEU A 144 -4.50 -23.68 -2.70
C LEU A 144 -4.32 -23.39 -4.21
N ALA A 145 -3.09 -23.15 -4.65
CA ALA A 145 -2.78 -22.94 -6.06
C ALA A 145 -1.30 -23.24 -6.37
N ALA A 146 -1.05 -23.63 -7.63
CA ALA A 146 0.28 -23.85 -8.17
C ALA A 146 0.53 -23.00 -9.43
N ASN A 147 1.79 -22.80 -9.81
CA ASN A 147 2.14 -22.19 -11.10
C ASN A 147 2.18 -23.22 -12.24
N GLN A 148 2.49 -22.79 -13.48
CA GLN A 148 2.61 -23.67 -14.64
C GLN A 148 3.65 -24.80 -14.52
N HIS A 149 4.54 -24.73 -13.53
CA HIS A 149 5.56 -25.75 -13.26
C HIS A 149 5.16 -26.71 -12.12
N GLY A 150 3.93 -26.57 -11.58
CA GLY A 150 3.45 -27.34 -10.44
C GLY A 150 4.01 -26.88 -9.10
N THR A 151 4.74 -25.77 -9.06
CA THR A 151 5.28 -25.20 -7.82
C THR A 151 4.14 -24.60 -7.00
N PRO A 152 3.99 -24.94 -5.71
CA PRO A 152 3.02 -24.29 -4.83
C PRO A 152 3.30 -22.79 -4.73
N VAL A 153 2.31 -21.98 -5.11
CA VAL A 153 2.38 -20.50 -5.05
C VAL A 153 1.29 -19.90 -4.17
N SER A 154 0.42 -20.74 -3.60
CA SER A 154 -0.46 -20.34 -2.52
C SER A 154 -0.73 -21.48 -1.56
N LEU A 155 -0.68 -21.13 -0.27
CA LEU A 155 -0.81 -22.05 0.84
C LEU A 155 -1.85 -21.53 1.85
N LYS A 156 -2.42 -22.46 2.60
CA LYS A 156 -3.21 -22.23 3.81
C LYS A 156 -2.67 -23.15 4.91
N TRP A 157 -2.42 -22.64 6.12
CA TRP A 157 -1.92 -23.46 7.25
C TRP A 157 -3.00 -23.76 8.28
N ASP A 158 -3.97 -22.86 8.43
CA ASP A 158 -5.21 -23.05 9.19
C ASP A 158 -6.29 -22.12 8.61
N ASP A 159 -7.44 -21.97 9.27
CA ASP A 159 -8.54 -21.10 8.80
C ASP A 159 -8.25 -19.59 8.79
N ARG A 160 -7.10 -19.15 9.27
CA ARG A 160 -6.70 -17.75 9.40
C ARG A 160 -5.46 -17.42 8.59
N PHE A 161 -4.51 -18.34 8.44
CA PHE A 161 -3.22 -18.06 7.81
C PHE A 161 -3.18 -18.51 6.35
N TYR A 162 -3.00 -17.52 5.47
CA TYR A 162 -2.88 -17.68 4.02
C TYR A 162 -1.52 -17.17 3.55
N GLY A 163 -0.99 -17.76 2.49
CA GLY A 163 0.23 -17.33 1.83
C GLY A 163 0.05 -17.30 0.32
N ILE A 164 0.64 -16.30 -0.34
CA ILE A 164 0.76 -16.22 -1.79
C ILE A 164 2.19 -15.82 -2.19
N GLN A 165 2.73 -16.43 -3.25
CA GLN A 165 4.09 -16.22 -3.74
C GLN A 165 4.16 -15.23 -4.92
N PHE A 166 3.05 -14.51 -5.16
CA PHE A 166 2.89 -13.51 -6.20
C PHE A 166 2.34 -12.20 -5.60
N HIS A 167 2.42 -11.12 -6.36
CA HIS A 167 1.94 -9.79 -5.95
C HIS A 167 0.51 -9.55 -6.47
N PRO A 168 -0.55 -9.69 -5.65
CA PRO A 168 -1.93 -9.41 -6.08
C PRO A 168 -2.20 -7.91 -6.30
N GLU A 169 -1.37 -7.02 -5.77
CA GLU A 169 -1.56 -5.58 -5.75
C GLU A 169 -1.18 -4.88 -7.06
N VAL A 170 -0.39 -5.55 -7.91
CA VAL A 170 0.09 -5.01 -9.19
C VAL A 170 -0.85 -5.34 -10.34
N THR A 171 -0.93 -4.45 -11.33
CA THR A 171 -1.82 -4.59 -12.49
C THR A 171 -1.49 -5.78 -13.39
N HIS A 172 -0.27 -6.31 -13.32
CA HIS A 172 0.13 -7.51 -14.07
C HIS A 172 -0.54 -8.79 -13.55
N SER A 173 -1.04 -8.77 -12.30
CA SER A 173 -1.88 -9.83 -11.75
C SER A 173 -3.36 -9.54 -12.09
N HIS A 174 -3.87 -10.15 -13.15
CA HIS A 174 -5.15 -9.76 -13.76
C HIS A 174 -6.33 -9.84 -12.78
N GLU A 175 -6.36 -10.87 -11.94
CA GLU A 175 -7.41 -11.08 -10.93
C GLU A 175 -6.88 -10.91 -9.49
N GLY A 176 -5.74 -10.23 -9.33
CA GLY A 176 -5.11 -10.00 -8.02
C GLY A 176 -6.01 -9.25 -7.03
N ASN A 177 -6.72 -8.22 -7.49
CA ASN A 177 -7.71 -7.51 -6.66
C ASN A 177 -8.86 -8.41 -6.18
N ARG A 178 -9.28 -9.40 -6.99
CA ARG A 178 -10.32 -10.36 -6.60
C ARG A 178 -9.80 -11.26 -5.47
N ILE A 179 -8.56 -11.75 -5.60
CA ILE A 179 -7.89 -12.57 -4.58
C ILE A 179 -7.76 -11.79 -3.26
N LEU A 180 -7.28 -10.54 -3.33
CA LEU A 180 -7.15 -9.69 -2.15
C LEU A 180 -8.51 -9.41 -1.50
N HIS A 181 -9.54 -9.13 -2.30
CA HIS A 181 -10.90 -8.95 -1.81
C HIS A 181 -11.43 -10.21 -1.11
N ASN A 182 -11.24 -11.39 -1.69
CA ASN A 182 -11.66 -12.65 -1.09
C ASN A 182 -10.96 -12.91 0.24
N PHE A 183 -9.67 -12.57 0.38
CA PHE A 183 -8.97 -12.61 1.67
C PHE A 183 -9.63 -11.67 2.69
N LEU A 184 -9.92 -10.41 2.31
CA LEU A 184 -10.54 -9.44 3.20
C LEU A 184 -11.92 -9.89 3.70
N LEU A 185 -12.68 -10.63 2.88
CA LEU A 185 -13.97 -11.22 3.28
C LEU A 185 -13.85 -12.34 4.32
N THR A 186 -12.65 -12.91 4.53
CA THR A 186 -12.43 -13.89 5.61
C THR A 186 -12.40 -13.24 6.99
N ALA A 187 -12.15 -11.92 7.05
CA ALA A 187 -12.15 -11.16 8.28
C ALA A 187 -13.56 -10.68 8.62
N SER A 188 -13.85 -10.62 9.92
CA SER A 188 -15.11 -10.09 10.42
C SER A 188 -14.95 -8.62 10.83
N ASN A 189 -15.95 -7.80 10.51
CA ASN A 189 -16.09 -6.43 10.98
C ASN A 189 -14.96 -5.46 10.60
N LEU A 190 -14.28 -5.66 9.46
CA LEU A 190 -13.25 -4.73 8.98
C LEU A 190 -13.79 -3.29 8.91
N GLU A 191 -12.96 -2.34 9.35
CA GLU A 191 -13.32 -0.94 9.34
C GLU A 191 -13.49 -0.45 7.89
N PRO A 192 -14.63 0.18 7.53
CA PRO A 192 -14.84 0.68 6.18
C PRO A 192 -13.94 1.90 5.92
N PHE A 193 -13.44 2.03 4.70
CA PHE A 193 -12.76 3.23 4.23
C PHE A 193 -13.65 4.05 3.33
N ARG A 194 -13.81 5.33 3.70
CA ARG A 194 -14.42 6.33 2.83
C ARG A 194 -13.48 7.53 2.75
N ILE A 195 -13.20 7.97 1.52
CA ILE A 195 -12.33 9.12 1.30
C ILE A 195 -12.88 10.40 1.96
N ASP A 196 -14.21 10.52 2.05
CA ASP A 196 -14.88 11.64 2.72
C ASP A 196 -14.60 11.67 4.23
N ASP A 197 -14.45 10.50 4.86
CA ASP A 197 -14.16 10.40 6.30
C ASP A 197 -12.72 10.85 6.56
N LEU A 198 -11.78 10.37 5.73
CA LEU A 198 -10.38 10.82 5.77
C LEU A 198 -10.25 12.32 5.53
N LYS A 199 -11.00 12.85 4.55
CA LYS A 199 -11.04 14.29 4.26
C LYS A 199 -11.47 15.08 5.50
N ARG A 200 -12.56 14.66 6.17
CA ARG A 200 -13.06 15.32 7.38
C ARG A 200 -12.04 15.27 8.52
N GLU A 201 -11.41 14.11 8.74
CA GLU A 201 -10.37 13.96 9.75
C GLU A 201 -9.19 14.90 9.51
N ILE A 202 -8.69 14.96 8.28
CA ILE A 202 -7.58 15.86 7.91
C ILE A 202 -7.99 17.33 8.16
N ILE A 203 -9.19 17.73 7.74
CA ILE A 203 -9.72 19.08 7.96
C ILE A 203 -9.79 19.43 9.45
N ASP A 204 -10.30 18.54 10.28
CA ASP A 204 -10.40 18.77 11.73
C ASP A 204 -9.02 18.79 12.40
N GLY A 205 -8.09 17.93 11.96
CA GLY A 205 -6.69 17.95 12.39
C GLY A 205 -5.98 19.25 12.03
N ILE A 206 -6.20 19.77 10.83
CA ILE A 206 -5.70 21.08 10.39
C ILE A 206 -6.23 22.18 11.31
N ARG A 207 -7.54 22.22 11.57
CA ARG A 207 -8.15 23.23 12.46
C ARG A 207 -7.54 23.19 13.87
N ALA A 208 -7.41 22.00 14.44
CA ALA A 208 -6.83 21.81 15.77
C ALA A 208 -5.36 22.26 15.84
N THR A 209 -4.58 21.94 14.80
CA THR A 209 -3.14 22.25 14.76
C THR A 209 -2.87 23.73 14.49
N VAL A 210 -3.62 24.33 13.57
CA VAL A 210 -3.40 25.73 13.15
C VAL A 210 -4.02 26.71 14.15
N GLY A 211 -5.24 26.43 14.62
CA GLY A 211 -6.02 27.35 15.44
C GLY A 211 -6.19 28.70 14.75
N ASN A 212 -5.74 29.78 15.41
CA ASN A 212 -5.85 31.16 14.91
C ASN A 212 -4.58 31.66 14.19
N LYS A 213 -3.59 30.79 13.94
CA LYS A 213 -2.35 31.19 13.28
C LYS A 213 -2.56 31.37 11.77
N GLN A 214 -1.69 32.16 11.15
CA GLN A 214 -1.62 32.24 9.69
C GLN A 214 -0.74 31.11 9.15
N VAL A 215 -1.18 30.49 8.06
CA VAL A 215 -0.43 29.47 7.31
C VAL A 215 0.00 30.07 5.97
N VAL A 216 1.28 29.94 5.63
CA VAL A 216 1.79 30.27 4.29
C VAL A 216 1.91 28.96 3.51
N CYS A 217 1.29 28.90 2.33
CA CYS A 217 1.29 27.71 1.49
C CYS A 217 1.91 28.03 0.13
N GLY A 218 3.06 27.45 -0.17
CA GLY A 218 3.63 27.50 -1.51
C GLY A 218 2.85 26.59 -2.45
N VAL A 219 2.36 27.14 -3.55
CA VAL A 219 1.63 26.41 -4.59
C VAL A 219 2.49 26.35 -5.83
N SER A 220 2.67 25.15 -6.38
CA SER A 220 3.44 24.92 -7.61
C SER A 220 2.56 24.73 -8.86
N GLY A 221 1.24 24.55 -8.68
CA GLY A 221 0.34 24.08 -9.73
C GLY A 221 0.23 22.56 -9.84
N GLY A 222 1.10 21.83 -9.13
CA GLY A 222 0.99 20.37 -8.99
C GLY A 222 -0.26 19.95 -8.19
N VAL A 223 -0.68 18.69 -8.36
CA VAL A 223 -1.87 18.14 -7.70
C VAL A 223 -1.74 18.22 -6.18
N ASP A 224 -0.60 17.83 -5.61
CA ASP A 224 -0.41 17.77 -4.15
C ASP A 224 -0.54 19.15 -3.49
N SER A 225 0.18 20.14 -4.01
CA SER A 225 0.13 21.51 -3.46
C SER A 225 -1.23 22.17 -3.66
N THR A 226 -1.94 21.81 -4.74
CA THR A 226 -3.31 22.26 -4.98
C THR A 226 -4.29 21.63 -3.99
N VAL A 227 -4.22 20.31 -3.77
CA VAL A 227 -5.07 19.62 -2.79
C VAL A 227 -4.82 20.15 -1.38
N LEU A 228 -3.56 20.38 -0.99
CA LEU A 228 -3.23 20.98 0.30
C LEU A 228 -3.85 22.36 0.45
N ALA A 229 -3.71 23.24 -0.55
CA ALA A 229 -4.28 24.58 -0.51
C ALA A 229 -5.81 24.55 -0.40
N VAL A 230 -6.47 23.63 -1.11
CA VAL A 230 -7.92 23.41 -1.02
C VAL A 230 -8.32 22.90 0.37
N LEU A 231 -7.60 21.93 0.95
CA LEU A 231 -7.88 21.41 2.30
C LEU A 231 -7.73 22.50 3.37
N LEU A 232 -6.69 23.34 3.28
CA LEU A 232 -6.52 24.50 4.17
C LEU A 232 -7.67 25.50 4.01
N HIS A 233 -8.10 25.77 2.78
CA HIS A 233 -9.24 26.65 2.52
C HIS A 233 -10.55 26.10 3.10
N GLU A 234 -10.85 24.82 2.86
CA GLU A 234 -12.04 24.15 3.41
C GLU A 234 -12.02 24.02 4.94
N ALA A 235 -10.83 23.89 5.53
CA ALA A 235 -10.66 23.97 6.98
C ALA A 235 -11.03 25.34 7.56
N GLY A 236 -11.11 26.38 6.72
CA GLY A 236 -11.44 27.73 7.14
C GLY A 236 -10.31 28.41 7.90
N VAL A 237 -9.07 27.91 7.77
CA VAL A 237 -7.91 28.50 8.43
C VAL A 237 -7.41 29.72 7.64
N ASN A 238 -6.71 30.62 8.34
CA ASN A 238 -6.12 31.80 7.71
C ASN A 238 -4.91 31.40 6.84
N VAL A 239 -5.17 31.13 5.56
CA VAL A 239 -4.14 30.70 4.59
C VAL A 239 -3.77 31.83 3.62
N ARG A 240 -2.47 32.03 3.41
CA ARG A 240 -1.89 32.81 2.32
C ARG A 240 -1.23 31.83 1.34
N ALA A 241 -1.95 31.46 0.28
CA ALA A 241 -1.43 30.61 -0.79
C ALA A 241 -0.66 31.47 -1.80
N ILE A 242 0.58 31.09 -2.11
CA ILE A 242 1.50 31.86 -2.96
C ILE A 242 1.99 30.95 -4.08
N TYR A 243 1.75 31.35 -5.32
CA TYR A 243 2.30 30.73 -6.52
C TYR A 243 3.38 31.65 -7.11
N VAL A 244 4.57 31.09 -7.35
CA VAL A 244 5.70 31.83 -7.92
C VAL A 244 5.96 31.33 -9.33
N ASP A 245 5.69 32.17 -10.31
CA ASP A 245 6.10 31.92 -11.69
C ASP A 245 7.58 32.29 -11.84
N HIS A 246 8.44 31.27 -11.90
CA HIS A 246 9.88 31.46 -12.11
C HIS A 246 10.27 31.53 -13.59
N GLY A 247 9.32 31.58 -14.52
CA GLY A 247 9.57 31.68 -15.96
C GLY A 247 10.04 30.39 -16.63
N LEU A 248 10.01 29.24 -15.94
CA LEU A 248 10.34 27.92 -16.50
C LEU A 248 9.12 26.98 -16.47
N MET A 249 7.92 27.55 -16.42
CA MET A 249 6.66 26.81 -16.44
C MET A 249 6.38 26.28 -17.85
N ARG A 250 5.51 25.28 -17.97
CA ARG A 250 5.00 24.86 -19.28
C ARG A 250 4.18 25.99 -19.91
N LYS A 251 4.04 25.94 -21.23
CA LYS A 251 3.26 26.93 -21.97
C LYS A 251 1.85 27.05 -21.39
N ASN A 252 1.48 28.27 -20.98
CA ASN A 252 0.19 28.64 -20.38
C ASN A 252 -0.12 28.02 -19.00
N GLU A 253 0.83 27.34 -18.35
CA GLU A 253 0.58 26.67 -17.07
C GLU A 253 0.18 27.65 -15.95
N THR A 254 0.78 28.84 -15.91
CA THR A 254 0.41 29.88 -14.94
C THR A 254 -1.05 30.31 -15.07
N GLU A 255 -1.55 30.51 -16.29
CA GLU A 255 -2.95 30.87 -16.54
C GLU A 255 -3.90 29.73 -16.14
N GLU A 256 -3.53 28.49 -16.45
CA GLU A 256 -4.30 27.30 -16.06
C GLU A 256 -4.39 27.15 -14.53
N VAL A 257 -3.27 27.35 -13.82
CA VAL A 257 -3.23 27.30 -12.34
C VAL A 257 -4.15 28.37 -11.75
N GLN A 258 -4.03 29.62 -12.20
CA GLN A 258 -4.89 30.71 -11.73
C GLN A 258 -6.38 30.42 -11.98
N SER A 259 -6.72 29.94 -13.17
CA SER A 259 -8.09 29.57 -13.54
C SER A 259 -8.64 28.44 -12.67
N ASN A 260 -7.84 27.41 -12.40
CA ASN A 260 -8.23 26.30 -11.53
C ASN A 260 -8.53 26.76 -10.10
N PHE A 261 -7.64 27.57 -9.51
CA PHE A 261 -7.84 28.12 -8.18
C PHE A 261 -9.08 29.04 -8.09
N HIS A 262 -9.32 29.85 -9.13
CA HIS A 262 -10.52 30.67 -9.23
C HIS A 262 -11.79 29.82 -9.25
N ARG A 263 -11.83 28.74 -10.05
CA ARG A 263 -12.96 27.80 -10.11
C ARG A 263 -13.21 27.08 -8.78
N MET A 264 -12.16 26.82 -8.01
CA MET A 264 -12.24 26.19 -6.68
C MET A 264 -12.59 27.18 -5.56
N GLY A 265 -12.64 28.49 -5.84
CA GLY A 265 -12.91 29.51 -4.83
C GLY A 265 -11.74 29.78 -3.87
N VAL A 266 -10.55 29.26 -4.17
CA VAL A 266 -9.36 29.41 -3.32
C VAL A 266 -8.58 30.64 -3.77
N LYS A 267 -8.37 31.59 -2.85
CA LYS A 267 -7.54 32.78 -3.12
C LYS A 267 -6.08 32.38 -3.24
N ILE A 268 -5.44 32.79 -4.32
CA ILE A 268 -4.02 32.58 -4.57
C ILE A 268 -3.34 33.90 -4.94
N GLU A 269 -2.18 34.15 -4.36
CA GLU A 269 -1.29 35.25 -4.72
C GLU A 269 -0.30 34.75 -5.76
N THR A 270 -0.34 35.31 -6.97
CA THR A 270 0.64 35.01 -8.02
C THR A 270 1.74 36.05 -8.04
N ILE A 271 2.98 35.58 -8.01
CA ILE A 271 4.19 36.40 -8.12
C ILE A 271 4.91 36.01 -9.41
N ASP A 272 5.05 36.95 -10.32
CA ASP A 272 5.97 36.80 -11.46
C ASP A 272 7.39 37.12 -11.00
N ALA A 273 8.25 36.10 -11.01
CA ALA A 273 9.66 36.18 -10.69
C ALA A 273 10.55 35.76 -11.87
N SER A 274 9.99 35.67 -13.08
CA SER A 274 10.67 35.16 -14.27
C SER A 274 12.01 35.86 -14.54
N GLU A 275 12.04 37.20 -14.58
CA GLU A 275 13.27 37.97 -14.79
C GLU A 275 14.36 37.66 -13.76
N ARG A 276 13.97 37.49 -12.49
CA ARG A 276 14.90 37.20 -11.40
C ARG A 276 15.55 35.83 -11.57
N PHE A 277 14.75 34.81 -11.90
CA PHE A 277 15.26 33.45 -12.06
C PHE A 277 16.06 33.28 -13.35
N LEU A 278 15.56 33.80 -14.47
CA LEU A 278 16.27 33.75 -15.75
C LEU A 278 17.58 34.54 -15.70
N GLY A 279 17.59 35.70 -15.03
CA GLY A 279 18.82 36.47 -14.79
C GLY A 279 19.84 35.73 -13.90
N ALA A 280 19.36 35.00 -12.87
CA ALA A 280 20.23 34.21 -12.00
C ALA A 280 20.83 32.96 -12.68
N LEU A 281 20.13 32.41 -13.68
CA LEU A 281 20.58 31.26 -14.46
C LEU A 281 21.49 31.65 -15.64
N ALA A 282 21.66 32.95 -15.90
CA ALA A 282 22.49 33.43 -17.00
C ALA A 282 23.94 32.93 -16.87
N GLY A 283 24.42 32.17 -17.86
CA GLY A 283 25.79 31.66 -17.91
C GLY A 283 26.04 30.39 -17.09
N VAL A 284 25.01 29.79 -16.48
CA VAL A 284 25.10 28.48 -15.83
C VAL A 284 24.78 27.39 -16.88
N ALA A 285 25.73 26.47 -17.09
CA ALA A 285 25.62 25.33 -18.00
C ALA A 285 25.38 24.03 -17.23
#